data_AF-A0A929KBU0-F1
#
_entry.id   AF-A0A929KBU0-F1
#
_cell.length_a   1.000
_cell.length_b   1.000
_cell.length_c   1.000
_cell.angle_alpha   90.00
_cell.angle_beta   90.00
_cell.angle_gamma   90.00
#
_symmetry.space_group_name_H-M   'P 1'
#
loop_
_entity.id
_entity.type
_entity.pdbx_description
1 polymer ?
#
loop_
_entity_poly.entity_id
_entity_poly.type
_entity_poly.pdbx_seq_one_letter_code
_entity_poly.pdbx_strand_id
1 'polypeptide(L)' 'MKLKKPRSVKEIASELNMKPNVVLQHILDLKRHELIEIHEIRDNTPAYIAKTEEDVE' A
#
# COMPACT_ATOMS: atom_id res chain seq x y z
N MET A 1 10.48 -12.55 -7.29
CA MET A 1 9.85 -13.04 -6.03
C MET A 1 8.34 -12.81 -6.12
N LYS A 2 7.45 -13.61 -5.48
CA LYS A 2 6.00 -13.38 -5.60
C LYS A 2 5.63 -12.01 -5.00
N LEU A 3 5.14 -11.10 -5.84
CA LEU A 3 4.65 -9.77 -5.48
C LEU A 3 3.81 -9.84 -4.19
N LYS A 4 4.18 -9.03 -3.19
CA LYS A 4 3.44 -8.93 -1.92
C LYS A 4 2.00 -8.56 -2.27
N LYS A 5 1.04 -9.37 -1.81
CA LYS A 5 -0.40 -9.17 -2.07
C LYS A 5 -0.79 -7.70 -1.82
N PRO A 6 -1.60 -7.08 -2.69
CA PRO A 6 -2.15 -5.75 -2.45
C PRO A 6 -2.86 -5.71 -1.10
N ARG A 7 -2.59 -4.67 -0.31
CA ARG A 7 -3.22 -4.47 1.00
C ARG A 7 -3.78 -3.08 1.15
N SER A 8 -4.94 -2.98 1.77
CA SER A 8 -5.54 -1.71 2.16
C SER A 8 -4.88 -1.13 3.42
N VAL A 9 -5.11 0.17 3.65
CA VAL A 9 -4.71 0.86 4.90
C VAL A 9 -5.21 0.11 6.14
N LYS A 10 -6.44 -0.40 6.10
CA LYS A 10 -7.06 -1.11 7.24
C LYS A 10 -6.36 -2.42 7.55
N GLU A 11 -6.03 -3.19 6.50
CA GLU A 11 -5.30 -4.46 6.65
C GLU A 11 -3.90 -4.22 7.21
N ILE A 12 -3.18 -3.23 6.70
CA ILE A 12 -1.84 -2.86 7.17
C ILE A 12 -1.89 -2.36 8.63
N ALA A 13 -2.85 -1.52 8.95
CA ALA A 13 -3.07 -1.02 10.30
C ALA A 13 -3.36 -2.15 11.30
N SER A 14 -4.21 -3.11 10.92
CA SER A 14 -4.54 -4.26 11.75
C SER A 14 -3.33 -5.18 11.96
N GLU A 15 -2.54 -5.46 10.93
CA GLU A 15 -1.36 -6.32 11.01
C GLU A 15 -0.25 -5.69 11.87
N LEU A 16 -0.05 -4.38 11.76
CA LEU A 16 0.98 -3.65 12.50
C LEU A 16 0.50 -3.15 13.87
N ASN A 17 -0.77 -3.40 14.23
CA ASN A 17 -1.41 -2.86 15.43
C ASN A 17 -1.28 -1.32 15.54
N MET A 18 -1.42 -0.64 14.40
CA MET A 18 -1.30 0.82 14.27
C MET A 18 -2.66 1.46 13.99
N LYS A 19 -2.78 2.76 14.26
CA LYS A 19 -3.98 3.52 13.89
C LYS A 19 -4.02 3.72 12.36
N PRO A 20 -5.17 3.52 11.69
CA PRO A 20 -5.30 3.71 10.25
C PRO A 20 -4.81 5.06 9.72
N ASN A 21 -5.00 6.15 10.49
CA ASN A 21 -4.57 7.49 10.09
C ASN A 21 -3.03 7.61 10.01
N VAL A 22 -2.31 6.94 10.90
CA VAL A 22 -0.83 6.93 10.89
C VAL A 22 -0.34 6.16 9.67
N VAL A 23 -0.94 4.99 9.42
CA VAL A 23 -0.63 4.18 8.23
C VAL A 23 -0.94 4.94 6.94
N LEU A 24 -2.09 5.64 6.87
CA LEU A 24 -2.46 6.45 5.73
C LEU A 24 -1.42 7.53 5.45
N GLN A 25 -0.93 8.22 6.49
CA GLN A 25 0.10 9.24 6.33
C GLN A 25 1.38 8.65 5.73
N HIS A 26 1.83 7.50 6.22
CA HIS A 26 2.98 6.79 5.64
C HIS A 26 2.73 6.35 4.19
N ILE A 27 1.55 5.85 3.86
CA ILE A 27 1.18 5.49 2.49
C ILE A 27 1.22 6.71 1.55
N LEU A 28 0.73 7.87 2.00
CA LEU A 28 0.81 9.09 1.22
C LEU A 28 2.25 9.53 0.97
N ASP A 29 3.12 9.40 1.97
CA ASP A 29 4.55 9.70 1.81
C ASP A 29 5.22 8.70 0.86
N LEU A 30 4.97 7.40 1.00
CA LEU A 30 5.47 6.38 0.07
C LEU A 30 4.99 6.62 -1.37
N LYS A 31 3.73 7.04 -1.54
CA LYS A 31 3.16 7.38 -2.86
C LYS A 31 3.82 8.61 -3.46
N ARG A 32 4.16 9.62 -2.66
CA ARG A 32 4.92 10.81 -3.10
C ARG A 32 6.32 10.46 -3.59
N HIS A 33 6.94 9.45 -3.00
CA HIS A 33 8.22 8.90 -3.44
C HIS A 33 8.09 7.84 -4.54
N GLU A 34 6.87 7.64 -5.07
CA GLU A 34 6.58 6.66 -6.12
C GLU A 34 6.94 5.22 -5.75
N LEU A 35 7.09 4.90 -4.45
CA LEU A 35 7.48 3.57 -3.95
C LEU A 35 6.31 2.59 -3.87
N ILE A 36 5.08 3.08 -3.98
CA ILE A 36 3.87 2.28 -3.98
C ILE A 36 2.91 2.77 -5.05
N GLU A 37 1.99 1.92 -5.46
CA GLU A 37 0.90 2.24 -6.36
C GLU A 37 -0.44 1.68 -5.85
N ILE A 38 -1.53 2.23 -6.37
CA ILE A 38 -2.87 1.65 -6.15
C ILE A 38 -3.04 0.54 -7.17
N HIS A 39 -3.13 -0.69 -6.69
CA HIS A 39 -3.32 -1.85 -7.56
C HIS A 39 -4.81 -2.02 -7.93
N GLU A 40 -5.69 -1.88 -6.95
CA GLU A 40 -7.13 -2.06 -7.14
C GLU A 40 -7.94 -1.29 -6.08
N ILE A 41 -9.24 -1.13 -6.34
CA ILE A 41 -10.21 -0.57 -5.39
C ILE A 41 -11.24 -1.67 -5.07
N ARG A 42 -11.25 -2.15 -3.83
CA ARG A 42 -12.21 -3.15 -3.32
C ARG A 42 -13.23 -2.46 -2.43
N ASP A 43 -14.52 -2.54 -2.75
CA ASP A 43 -15.59 -1.95 -1.93
C ASP A 43 -15.32 -0.47 -1.56
N ASN A 44 -14.92 0.33 -2.54
CA ASN A 44 -14.53 1.73 -2.38
C ASN A 44 -13.30 1.97 -1.48
N THR A 45 -12.52 0.92 -1.20
CA THR A 45 -11.28 0.98 -0.42
C THR A 45 -10.08 0.68 -1.31
N PRO A 46 -9.12 1.60 -1.46
CA PRO A 46 -7.92 1.36 -2.26
C PRO A 46 -7.00 0.34 -1.58
N ALA A 47 -6.49 -0.60 -2.37
CA ALA A 47 -5.45 -1.53 -2.00
C ALA A 47 -4.14 -1.15 -2.69
N TYR A 48 -3.06 -1.12 -1.92
CA TYR A 48 -1.75 -0.65 -2.35
C TYR A 48 -0.78 -1.81 -2.49
N ILE A 49 0.13 -1.67 -3.44
CA ILE A 49 1.26 -2.58 -3.64
C ILE A 49 2.56 -1.76 -3.69
N ALA A 50 3.65 -2.36 -3.22
CA ALA A 50 4.97 -1.75 -3.35
C ALA A 50 5.47 -1.92 -4.77
N LYS A 51 6.00 -0.85 -5.37
CA LYS A 51 6.73 -0.95 -6.63
C LYS A 51 8.05 -1.66 -6.34
N THR A 52 8.27 -2.80 -6.97
CA THR A 52 9.57 -3.47 -6.94
C THR A 52 10.40 -2.98 -8.13
N GLU A 53 11.73 -2.97 -8.01
CA GLU A 53 12.63 -2.59 -9.13
C GLU A 53 12.46 -3.49 -10.37
N GLU A 54 11.65 -4.56 -10.30
CA GLU A 54 11.27 -5.43 -11.42
C GLU A 54 10.15 -4.84 -12.33
N ASP A 55 9.50 -3.73 -11.94
CA ASP A 55 8.38 -3.12 -12.71
C ASP A 55 8.84 -2.02 -13.71
N VAL A 56 10.16 -1.83 -13.86
CA VAL A 56 10.76 -0.89 -14.84
C VAL A 56 11.46 -1.72 -15.93
N GLU A 57 10.68 -2.32 -16.82
CA GLU A 57 11.17 -2.89 -18.09
C GLU A 57 10.47 -2.23 -19.29
#